data_AF-A0A923J3G9-F1
#
_entry.id   AF-A0A923J3G9-F1
#
_cell.length_a   1.000
_cell.length_b   1.000
_cell.length_c   1.000
_cell.angle_alpha   90.00
_cell.angle_beta   90.00
_cell.angle_gamma   90.00
#
_symmetry.space_group_name_H-M   'P 1'
#
loop_
_entity.id
_entity.type
_entity.pdbx_description
1 polymer ?
#
loop_
_entity_poly.entity_id
_entity_poly.type
_entity_poly.pdbx_seq_one_letter_code
_entity_poly.pdbx_strand_id
1 'polypeptide(L)' 'MNDQPNPISCPDDTQQITILLPCRLAERAEKYANENGNTVTGVVIEALDTFLRGQKAD' A
#
# COMPACT_ATOMS: atom_id res chain seq x y z
N MET A 1 16.84 20.17 18.47
CA MET A 1 15.82 20.64 17.52
C MET A 1 14.83 19.50 17.39
N ASN A 2 13.58 19.72 17.78
CA ASN A 2 12.55 18.68 17.80
C ASN A 2 12.12 18.40 16.36
N ASP A 3 12.49 17.25 15.82
CA ASP A 3 11.89 16.69 14.60
C ASP A 3 10.47 16.22 14.95
N GLN A 4 9.53 17.17 14.92
CA GLN A 4 8.10 16.83 14.92
C GLN A 4 7.80 16.15 13.58
N PRO A 5 7.22 14.94 13.56
CA PRO A 5 6.82 14.32 12.30
C PRO A 5 5.78 15.22 11.65
N ASN A 6 6.11 15.79 10.49
CA ASN A 6 5.13 16.52 9.69
C ASN A 6 3.94 15.57 9.46
N PRO A 7 2.71 15.96 9.85
CA PRO A 7 1.54 15.17 9.48
C PRO A 7 1.55 15.07 7.95
N ILE A 8 1.42 13.86 7.42
CA ILE A 8 1.29 13.65 5.97
C ILE A 8 0.02 14.41 5.55
N SER A 9 0.20 15.63 5.06
CA SER A 9 -0.87 16.46 4.54
C SER A 9 -0.99 16.13 3.06
N CYS A 10 -1.86 15.17 2.72
CA CYS A 10 -2.26 14.97 1.34
C CYS A 10 -3.10 16.18 0.90
N PRO A 11 -2.64 16.98 -0.08
CA PRO A 11 -3.40 18.14 -0.56
C PRO A 11 -4.65 17.73 -1.38
N ASP A 12 -4.68 16.49 -1.86
CA ASP A 12 -5.75 15.87 -2.63
C ASP A 12 -6.20 14.54 -1.98
N ASP A 13 -7.35 14.01 -2.38
CA ASP A 13 -7.90 12.74 -1.87
C ASP A 13 -7.01 11.51 -2.17
N THR A 14 -6.05 11.65 -3.09
CA THR A 14 -5.14 10.56 -3.50
C THR A 14 -3.72 11.07 -3.71
N GLN A 15 -2.73 10.23 -3.38
CA GLN A 15 -1.32 10.49 -3.66
C GLN A 15 -0.76 9.33 -4.49
N GLN A 16 -0.02 9.65 -5.56
CA GLN A 16 0.69 8.64 -6.34
C GLN A 16 1.98 8.22 -5.64
N ILE A 17 2.16 6.91 -5.46
CA ILE A 17 3.38 6.30 -4.92
C ILE A 17 3.85 5.25 -5.93
N THR A 18 5.12 5.32 -6.32
CA THR A 18 5.77 4.32 -7.18
C THR A 18 6.70 3.47 -6.33
N ILE A 19 6.44 2.17 -6.25
CA ILE A 19 7.28 1.20 -5.54
C ILE A 19 7.80 0.13 -6.50
N LEU A 20 9.05 -0.30 -6.30
CA LEU A 20 9.62 -1.43 -7.02
C LEU A 20 9.45 -2.69 -6.17
N LEU A 21 8.69 -3.64 -6.67
CA LEU A 21 8.49 -4.93 -6.01
C LEU A 21 9.44 -5.98 -6.58
N PRO A 22 9.95 -6.92 -5.75
CA PRO A 22 10.61 -8.12 -6.26
C PRO A 22 9.70 -8.86 -7.24
N CYS A 23 10.25 -9.37 -8.35
CA CYS A 23 9.48 -10.00 -9.43
C CYS A 23 8.49 -11.06 -8.92
N ARG A 24 8.95 -11.96 -8.05
CA ARG A 24 8.10 -13.01 -7.45
C ARG A 24 6.92 -12.46 -6.65
N LEU A 25 7.06 -11.28 -6.05
CA LEU A 25 5.97 -10.65 -5.30
C LEU A 25 4.96 -10.00 -6.24
N ALA A 26 5.44 -9.38 -7.33
CA ALA A 26 4.58 -8.86 -8.38
C ALA A 26 3.75 -9.98 -9.04
N GLU A 27 4.38 -11.11 -9.40
CA GLU A 27 3.70 -12.29 -9.95
C GLU A 27 2.61 -12.82 -9.00
N ARG A 28 2.89 -12.87 -7.70
CA ARG A 28 1.91 -13.29 -6.69
C ARG A 28 0.73 -12.33 -6.58
N ALA A 29 0.99 -11.03 -6.59
CA ALA A 29 -0.05 -10.01 -6.54
C ALA A 29 -0.94 -10.06 -7.79
N GLU A 30 -0.34 -10.23 -8.96
CA GLU A 30 -1.06 -10.36 -10.24
C GLU A 30 -1.91 -11.62 -10.31
N LYS A 31 -1.36 -12.78 -9.90
CA LYS A 31 -2.12 -14.02 -9.83
C LYS A 31 -3.33 -13.88 -8.90
N TYR A 32 -3.12 -13.35 -7.70
CA TYR A 32 -4.20 -13.15 -6.74
C TYR A 32 -5.27 -12.18 -7.26
N ALA A 33 -4.85 -11.07 -7.89
CA ALA A 33 -5.78 -10.12 -8.50
C ALA A 33 -6.67 -10.80 -9.56
N ASN A 34 -6.06 -11.55 -10.48
CA ASN A 34 -6.78 -12.24 -11.56
C ASN A 34 -7.77 -13.30 -11.03
N GLU A 35 -7.36 -14.10 -10.03
CA GLU A 35 -8.22 -15.15 -9.44
C GLU A 35 -9.44 -14.58 -8.70
N ASN A 36 -9.37 -13.34 -8.23
CA ASN A 36 -10.40 -12.71 -7.41
C ASN A 36 -11.15 -11.58 -8.13
N GLY A 37 -10.92 -11.37 -9.44
CA GLY A 37 -11.55 -10.29 -10.20
C GLY A 37 -11.15 -8.89 -9.72
N ASN A 38 -9.95 -8.74 -9.16
CA ASN A 38 -9.39 -7.49 -8.65
C ASN A 38 -8.26 -6.97 -9.56
N THR A 39 -7.68 -5.83 -9.24
CA THR A 39 -6.47 -5.28 -9.89
C THR A 39 -5.27 -5.39 -8.97
N VAL A 40 -4.06 -5.44 -9.54
CA VAL A 40 -2.81 -5.44 -8.74
C VAL A 40 -2.78 -4.24 -7.79
N THR A 41 -3.20 -3.06 -8.26
CA THR A 41 -3.31 -1.85 -7.44
C THR A 41 -4.25 -2.05 -6.25
N GLY A 42 -5.44 -2.63 -6.48
CA GLY A 42 -6.40 -2.92 -5.41
C GLY A 42 -5.82 -3.87 -4.36
N VAL A 43 -5.16 -4.95 -4.81
CA VAL A 43 -4.47 -5.90 -3.93
C VAL A 43 -3.39 -5.23 -3.09
N VAL A 44 -2.59 -4.34 -3.68
CA VAL A 44 -1.54 -3.60 -2.96
C VAL A 44 -2.14 -2.63 -1.94
N ILE A 45 -3.20 -1.91 -2.30
CA ILE A 45 -3.91 -0.99 -1.38
C ILE A 45 -4.49 -1.77 -0.20
N GLU A 46 -5.21 -2.87 -0.46
CA GLU A 46 -5.81 -3.71 0.59
C GLU A 46 -4.74 -4.33 1.51
N ALA A 47 -3.62 -4.79 0.95
CA ALA A 47 -2.53 -5.33 1.74
C ALA A 47 -1.90 -4.27 2.65
N LEU A 48 -1.68 -3.06 2.13
CA LEU A 48 -1.16 -1.94 2.93
C LEU A 48 -2.15 -1.52 4.02
N ASP A 49 -3.44 -1.36 3.70
CA ASP A 49 -4.48 -0.99 4.68
C ASP A 49 -4.60 -2.06 5.77
N THR A 50 -4.61 -3.35 5.39
CA THR A 50 -4.66 -4.47 6.34
C THR A 50 -3.43 -4.50 7.24
N PHE A 51 -2.24 -4.33 6.67
CA PHE A 51 -0.98 -4.32 7.42
C PHE A 51 -0.92 -3.16 8.42
N LEU A 52 -1.36 -1.96 8.02
CA LEU A 52 -1.36 -0.77 8.87
C LEU A 52 -2.43 -0.85 9.96
N ARG A 53 -3.61 -1.40 9.69
CA ARG A 53 -4.64 -1.64 10.73
C ARG A 53 -4.21 -2.70 11.75
N GLY A 54 -3.43 -3.69 11.31
CA GLY A 54 -2.85 -4.71 12.19
C GLY A 54 -1.75 -4.19 13.10
N GLN A 55 -1.05 -3.13 12.67
CA GLN A 55 -0.16 -2.34 13.53
C GLN A 55 -1.00 -1.35 14.34
N LYS A 56 -1.56 -1.79 15.47
CA LYS A 56 -1.80 -0.82 16.55
C LYS A 56 -0.42 -0.22 16.88
N ALA A 57 -0.25 1.07 16.60
CA ALA A 57 0.87 1.83 17.11
C ALA A 57 0.79 1.78 18.64
N ASP A 58 1.68 1.00 19.26
CA ASP A 58 1.98 1.12 20.68
C ASP A 58 2.71 2.45 20.95
#